data_AF-A0A932ZKN9-F1
#
_entry.id   AF-A0A932ZKN9-F1
#
_cell.length_a   1.000
_cell.length_b   1.000
_cell.length_c   1.000
_cell.angle_alpha   90.00
_cell.angle_beta   90.00
_cell.angle_gamma   90.00
#
_symmetry.space_group_name_H-M   'P 1'
#
loop_
_entity.id
_entity.type
_entity.pdbx_description
1 polymer ?
#
loop_
_entity_poly.entity_id
_entity_poly.type
_entity_poly.pdbx_seq_one_letter_code
_entity_poly.pdbx_strand_id
1 'polypeptide(L)'
;MQRPFISGLIVIALLFVSTVTLAQAVCIDWKKLAAIRDIEHQPAGKTIFIAKLTNQTGIPEDDWLEQGLRELLADYLKTSANLRILSGLAEEAGLAEKYQYSVSGLFQHAAGFLRVFLEVNDPQGNLQKQVSFAFPYPNHKAFFEKTEEAAREIQTAVGVSRNTEASAAIREATSATKCYENYAKGRALLERYELATMNQTIKYFEGAKKEDYRSILGYQGLVSAKTWKGLMQKQERQPFAATFQDAEQGLQEMAKLVKPAPLLPEIRKKPKPTDKVELLVPLSDRILQGHALFLQSLTAAQKKEWANAARMMEQSLALVPEDAIGWWHLASMKEQLGKTSEANKARTKALEINPCLAKEGT
;
A
#
# COMPACT_ATOMS: atom_id res chain seq x y z
N MET A 1 47.63 9.13 71.04
CA MET A 1 46.17 9.26 70.89
C MET A 1 45.87 9.81 69.52
N GLN A 2 45.01 9.10 68.78
CA GLN A 2 44.26 9.48 67.56
C GLN A 2 45.02 9.92 66.28
N ARG A 3 44.72 9.15 65.21
CA ARG A 3 45.10 9.32 63.79
C ARG A 3 44.47 10.58 63.17
N PRO A 4 44.88 10.96 61.94
CA PRO A 4 43.89 10.82 60.86
C PRO A 4 44.41 10.34 59.49
N PHE A 5 43.51 9.59 58.84
CA PHE A 5 43.15 9.53 57.41
C PHE A 5 44.24 9.43 56.33
N ILE A 6 44.40 8.22 55.79
CA ILE A 6 44.85 7.98 54.42
C ILE A 6 43.59 7.71 53.59
N SER A 7 43.25 8.66 52.71
CA SER A 7 42.18 8.53 51.73
C SER A 7 42.62 7.57 50.62
N GLY A 8 42.08 6.35 50.62
CA GLY A 8 42.20 5.42 49.50
C GLY A 8 41.24 5.82 48.38
N LEU A 9 41.78 6.32 47.26
CA LEU A 9 41.02 6.53 46.03
C LEU A 9 40.84 5.16 45.35
N ILE A 10 39.63 4.61 45.42
CA ILE A 10 39.24 3.44 44.64
C ILE A 10 38.97 3.91 43.22
N VAL A 11 39.86 3.57 42.28
CA VAL A 11 39.61 3.74 40.84
C VAL A 11 38.67 2.62 40.40
N ILE A 12 37.37 2.93 40.35
CA ILE A 12 36.37 2.06 39.72
C ILE A 12 36.52 2.24 38.20
N ALA A 13 37.16 1.27 37.54
CA ALA A 13 37.16 1.16 36.10
C ALA A 13 35.74 0.79 35.63
N LEU A 14 34.98 1.79 35.18
CA LEU A 14 33.71 1.62 34.49
C LEU A 14 33.98 0.95 33.13
N LEU A 15 33.79 -0.37 33.08
CA LEU A 15 33.67 -1.11 31.83
C LEU A 15 32.37 -0.64 31.14
N PHE A 16 32.50 0.32 30.22
CA PHE A 16 31.46 0.60 29.25
C PHE A 16 31.33 -0.62 28.33
N VAL A 17 30.42 -1.53 28.68
CA VAL A 17 29.89 -2.49 27.71
C VAL A 17 29.04 -1.65 26.76
N SER A 18 29.65 -1.17 25.68
CA SER A 18 28.92 -0.63 24.54
C SER A 18 28.05 -1.76 23.99
N THR A 19 26.78 -1.76 24.38
CA THR A 19 25.73 -2.53 23.71
C THR A 19 25.57 -1.92 22.32
N VAL A 20 26.40 -2.39 21.39
CA VAL A 20 26.08 -2.26 19.97
C VAL A 20 24.79 -3.05 19.80
N THR A 21 23.67 -2.32 19.80
CA THR A 21 22.42 -2.82 19.25
C THR A 21 22.75 -3.12 17.79
N LEU A 22 22.99 -4.39 17.48
CA LEU A 22 22.99 -4.86 16.11
C LEU A 22 21.61 -4.50 15.57
N ALA A 23 21.54 -3.41 14.78
CA ALA A 23 20.38 -3.12 13.98
C ALA A 23 20.05 -4.41 13.22
N GLN A 24 18.93 -5.04 13.56
CA GLN A 24 18.44 -6.17 12.78
C GLN A 24 18.33 -5.66 11.35
N ALA A 25 19.16 -6.21 10.47
CA ALA A 25 19.17 -5.79 9.07
C ALA A 25 17.76 -6.00 8.54
N VAL A 26 17.10 -4.92 8.11
CA VAL A 26 15.80 -4.99 7.44
C VAL A 26 16.03 -5.80 6.16
N CYS A 27 15.49 -7.02 6.14
CA CYS A 27 15.74 -7.96 5.06
C CYS A 27 15.01 -7.58 3.77
N ILE A 28 13.87 -6.91 3.86
CA ILE A 28 13.07 -6.50 2.70
C ILE A 28 12.61 -5.07 2.91
N ASP A 29 12.88 -4.20 1.93
CA ASP A 29 12.35 -2.84 1.90
C ASP A 29 10.96 -2.85 1.24
N TRP A 30 9.95 -3.19 2.06
CA TRP A 30 8.57 -3.32 1.59
C TRP A 30 8.00 -2.00 1.06
N LYS A 31 8.34 -0.87 1.69
CA LYS A 31 7.89 0.46 1.25
C LYS A 31 8.36 0.74 -0.17
N LYS A 32 9.65 0.53 -0.43
CA LYS A 32 10.21 0.73 -1.77
C LYS A 32 9.59 -0.20 -2.81
N LEU A 33 9.41 -1.49 -2.48
CA LEU A 33 8.79 -2.45 -3.40
C LEU A 33 7.34 -2.08 -3.73
N ALA A 34 6.56 -1.68 -2.73
CA ALA A 34 5.19 -1.23 -2.91
C ALA A 34 5.12 0.07 -3.73
N ALA A 35 6.01 1.03 -3.48
CA ALA A 35 6.07 2.29 -4.20
C ALA A 35 6.43 2.09 -5.70
N ILE A 36 7.44 1.26 -6.00
CA ILE A 36 7.78 0.89 -7.39
C ILE A 36 6.55 0.32 -8.08
N ARG A 37 5.85 -0.61 -7.41
CA ARG A 37 4.69 -1.28 -7.99
C ARG A 37 3.54 -0.31 -8.27
N ASP A 38 3.23 0.59 -7.33
CA ASP A 38 2.17 1.60 -7.52
C ASP A 38 2.50 2.48 -8.74
N ILE A 39 3.74 2.92 -8.88
CA ILE A 39 4.16 3.75 -10.02
C ILE A 39 4.09 2.99 -11.35
N GLU A 40 4.52 1.73 -11.39
CA GLU A 40 4.51 0.90 -12.61
C GLU A 40 3.09 0.64 -13.15
N HIS A 41 2.06 0.66 -12.29
CA HIS A 41 0.67 0.38 -12.68
C HIS A 41 -0.11 1.63 -13.08
N GLN A 42 0.42 2.81 -12.78
CA GLN A 42 -0.23 4.05 -13.14
C GLN A 42 -0.05 4.36 -14.64
N PRO A 43 -1.07 4.96 -15.27
CA PRO A 43 -0.99 5.29 -16.68
C PRO A 43 0.17 6.25 -16.95
N ALA A 44 0.73 6.15 -18.16
CA ALA A 44 1.64 7.17 -18.64
C ALA A 44 0.86 8.48 -18.84
N GLY A 45 1.44 9.61 -18.44
CA GLY A 45 0.71 10.88 -18.50
C GLY A 45 1.41 12.01 -17.78
N LYS A 46 0.64 13.07 -17.50
CA LYS A 46 1.14 14.17 -16.68
C LYS A 46 1.33 13.70 -15.25
N THR A 47 2.46 14.04 -14.65
CA THR A 47 2.79 13.61 -13.29
C THR A 47 2.44 14.71 -12.30
N ILE A 48 1.58 14.40 -11.34
CA ILE A 48 1.25 15.27 -10.21
C ILE A 48 1.82 14.67 -8.94
N PHE A 49 2.63 15.44 -8.22
CA PHE A 49 3.04 15.11 -6.86
C PHE A 49 2.11 15.77 -5.85
N ILE A 50 1.46 14.99 -4.99
CA ILE A 50 0.64 15.51 -3.90
C ILE A 50 1.47 15.50 -2.63
N ALA A 51 1.88 16.67 -2.18
CA ALA A 51 2.64 16.86 -0.95
C ALA A 51 1.79 16.62 0.30
N LYS A 52 2.46 16.44 1.43
CA LYS A 52 1.82 16.43 2.76
C LYS A 52 1.07 17.75 2.99
N LEU A 53 -0.17 17.66 3.44
CA LEU A 53 -0.99 18.83 3.79
C LEU A 53 -0.68 19.30 5.21
N THR A 54 -0.60 20.61 5.41
CA THR A 54 -0.31 21.16 6.75
C THR A 54 -1.57 21.17 7.61
N ASN A 55 -1.54 20.47 8.74
CA ASN A 55 -2.59 20.55 9.76
C ASN A 55 -2.46 21.86 10.55
N GLN A 56 -3.46 22.74 10.48
CA GLN A 56 -3.56 23.96 11.29
C GLN A 56 -4.80 23.97 12.21
N THR A 57 -5.39 22.80 12.48
CA THR A 57 -6.55 22.71 13.38
C THR A 57 -6.15 22.86 14.84
N GLY A 58 -4.95 22.39 15.21
CA GLY A 58 -4.54 22.25 16.62
C GLY A 58 -5.35 21.20 17.40
N ILE A 59 -6.15 20.38 16.70
CA ILE A 59 -7.04 19.36 17.25
C ILE A 59 -6.46 17.98 16.91
N PRO A 60 -6.00 17.18 17.88
CA PRO A 60 -5.39 15.86 17.61
C PRO A 60 -6.33 14.89 16.88
N GLU A 61 -7.65 14.99 17.11
CA GLU A 61 -8.66 14.19 16.42
C GLU A 61 -8.70 14.44 14.91
N ASP A 62 -8.12 15.55 14.44
CA ASP A 62 -8.07 15.95 13.04
C ASP A 62 -6.76 15.53 12.34
N ASP A 63 -5.79 14.95 13.06
CA ASP A 63 -4.47 14.56 12.50
C ASP A 63 -4.58 13.58 11.33
N TRP A 64 -5.64 12.77 11.29
CA TRP A 64 -5.87 11.84 10.19
C TRP A 64 -6.14 12.55 8.86
N LEU A 65 -6.63 13.80 8.88
CA LEU A 65 -6.98 14.56 7.68
C LEU A 65 -5.77 14.82 6.79
N GLU A 66 -4.57 14.89 7.36
CA GLU A 66 -3.33 15.04 6.61
C GLU A 66 -3.18 13.96 5.54
N GLN A 67 -3.31 12.70 5.94
CA GLN A 67 -3.23 11.56 5.01
C GLN A 67 -4.59 11.30 4.34
N GLY A 68 -5.70 11.47 5.06
CA GLY A 68 -7.04 11.21 4.54
C GLY A 68 -7.45 12.12 3.38
N LEU A 69 -7.22 13.43 3.48
CA LEU A 69 -7.48 14.35 2.37
C LEU A 69 -6.52 14.12 1.21
N ARG A 70 -5.24 13.86 1.50
CA ARG A 70 -4.21 13.56 0.50
C ARG A 70 -4.60 12.34 -0.33
N GLU A 71 -4.97 11.25 0.33
CA GLU A 71 -5.33 10.00 -0.34
C GLU A 71 -6.69 10.07 -1.04
N LEU A 72 -7.69 10.74 -0.45
CA LEU A 72 -8.96 10.95 -1.14
C LEU A 72 -8.78 11.77 -2.43
N LEU A 73 -7.97 12.83 -2.35
CA LEU A 73 -7.63 13.63 -3.51
C LEU A 73 -6.87 12.82 -4.56
N ALA A 74 -5.90 12.00 -4.12
CA ALA A 74 -5.16 11.10 -4.99
C ALA A 74 -6.09 10.12 -5.72
N ASP A 75 -7.01 9.48 -4.99
CA ASP A 75 -7.98 8.53 -5.55
C ASP A 75 -8.84 9.20 -6.62
N TYR A 76 -9.34 10.42 -6.39
CA TYR A 76 -10.11 11.17 -7.39
C TYR A 76 -9.27 11.59 -8.60
N LEU A 77 -8.01 11.96 -8.41
CA LEU A 77 -7.13 12.34 -9.52
C LEU A 77 -6.73 11.13 -10.38
N LYS A 78 -6.56 9.95 -9.75
CA LYS A 78 -6.27 8.66 -10.43
C LYS A 78 -7.39 8.20 -11.37
N THR A 79 -8.60 8.77 -11.29
CA THR A 79 -9.69 8.44 -12.24
C THR A 79 -9.42 8.94 -13.67
N SER A 80 -8.47 9.86 -13.85
CA SER A 80 -8.04 10.34 -15.17
C SER A 80 -7.04 9.39 -15.82
N ALA A 81 -7.35 8.90 -17.02
CA ALA A 81 -6.53 7.95 -17.78
C ALA A 81 -5.13 8.47 -18.19
N ASN A 82 -4.84 9.77 -18.05
CA ASN A 82 -3.59 10.40 -18.46
C ASN A 82 -2.89 11.14 -17.29
N LEU A 83 -3.14 10.72 -16.05
CA LEU A 83 -2.47 11.25 -14.86
C LEU A 83 -1.70 10.15 -14.11
N ARG A 84 -0.45 10.45 -13.81
CA ARG A 84 0.35 9.72 -12.84
C ARG A 84 0.38 10.52 -11.54
N ILE A 85 -0.11 9.95 -10.46
CA ILE A 85 -0.20 10.56 -9.14
C ILE A 85 0.87 9.97 -8.23
N LEU A 86 1.80 10.83 -7.81
CA LEU A 86 2.82 10.51 -6.81
C LEU A 86 2.35 11.05 -5.46
N SER A 87 2.10 10.16 -4.50
CA SER A 87 1.77 10.50 -3.11
C SER A 87 2.51 9.57 -2.14
N GLY A 88 2.53 9.96 -0.86
CA GLY A 88 3.00 9.19 0.30
C GLY A 88 4.22 8.32 0.05
N LEU A 89 3.95 7.07 -0.31
CA LEU A 89 4.94 6.02 -0.57
C LEU A 89 5.99 6.39 -1.63
N ALA A 90 5.61 7.08 -2.71
CA ALA A 90 6.56 7.42 -3.78
C ALA A 90 7.62 8.41 -3.28
N GLU A 91 7.22 9.38 -2.46
CA GLU A 91 8.11 10.37 -1.83
C GLU A 91 9.03 9.69 -0.81
N GLU A 92 8.46 8.91 0.12
CA GLU A 92 9.22 8.21 1.16
C GLU A 92 10.24 7.21 0.59
N ALA A 93 9.90 6.55 -0.52
CA ALA A 93 10.79 5.61 -1.20
C ALA A 93 11.90 6.30 -2.02
N GLY A 94 11.92 7.64 -2.08
CA GLY A 94 12.84 8.39 -2.94
C GLY A 94 12.60 8.17 -4.44
N LEU A 95 11.38 7.77 -4.80
CA LEU A 95 10.93 7.48 -6.17
C LEU A 95 10.06 8.60 -6.74
N ALA A 96 9.94 9.72 -6.04
CA ALA A 96 9.33 10.93 -6.58
C ALA A 96 10.21 11.44 -7.74
N GLU A 97 9.85 11.04 -8.95
CA GLU A 97 10.46 11.51 -10.20
C GLU A 97 10.27 13.04 -10.38
N LYS A 98 10.82 13.58 -11.47
CA LYS A 98 10.44 14.91 -11.97
C LYS A 98 8.92 14.96 -12.20
N TYR A 99 8.20 15.51 -11.23
CA TYR A 99 6.79 15.83 -11.39
C TYR A 99 6.64 17.03 -12.33
N GLN A 100 5.49 17.10 -13.01
CA GLN A 100 5.14 18.25 -13.85
C GLN A 100 4.32 19.28 -13.07
N TYR A 101 3.62 18.83 -12.03
CA TYR A 101 2.89 19.70 -11.11
C TYR A 101 3.02 19.18 -9.69
N SER A 102 3.00 20.09 -8.72
CA SER A 102 2.83 19.75 -7.31
C SER A 102 1.51 20.29 -6.79
N VAL A 103 0.89 19.54 -5.88
CA VAL A 103 -0.26 19.97 -5.09
C VAL A 103 0.17 20.01 -3.64
N SER A 104 0.14 21.19 -3.04
CA SER A 104 0.44 21.41 -1.62
C SER A 104 -0.66 22.24 -0.98
N GLY A 105 -0.71 22.28 0.34
CA GLY A 105 -1.77 23.04 0.98
C GLY A 105 -1.83 22.87 2.50
N LEU A 106 -2.92 23.39 3.05
CA LEU A 106 -3.21 23.32 4.47
C LEU A 106 -4.72 23.16 4.69
N PHE A 107 -5.07 22.73 5.89
CA PHE A 107 -6.44 22.72 6.36
C PHE A 107 -6.55 23.29 7.77
N GLN A 108 -7.67 23.94 8.04
CA GLN A 108 -8.00 24.50 9.35
C GLN A 108 -9.44 24.13 9.73
N HIS A 109 -9.70 24.01 11.02
CA HIS A 109 -11.02 23.73 11.57
C HIS A 109 -11.41 24.91 12.46
N ALA A 110 -12.41 25.66 12.02
CA ALA A 110 -12.88 26.84 12.74
C ALA A 110 -14.40 26.99 12.61
N ALA A 111 -15.06 27.33 13.72
CA ALA A 111 -16.50 27.57 13.79
C ALA A 111 -17.37 26.42 13.24
N GLY A 112 -16.94 25.17 13.43
CA GLY A 112 -17.65 23.97 12.95
C GLY A 112 -17.47 23.67 11.46
N PHE A 113 -16.53 24.35 10.79
CA PHE A 113 -16.19 24.10 9.39
C PHE A 113 -14.76 23.64 9.26
N LEU A 114 -14.54 22.64 8.41
CA LEU A 114 -13.22 22.37 7.85
C LEU A 114 -13.04 23.24 6.61
N ARG A 115 -11.91 23.93 6.52
CA ARG A 115 -11.52 24.73 5.36
C ARG A 115 -10.20 24.20 4.83
N VAL A 116 -10.17 23.89 3.55
CA VAL A 116 -9.00 23.33 2.86
C VAL A 116 -8.56 24.30 1.79
N PHE A 117 -7.25 24.54 1.71
CA PHE A 117 -6.60 25.41 0.74
C PHE A 117 -5.51 24.61 0.05
N LEU A 118 -5.61 24.51 -1.27
CA LEU A 118 -4.68 23.78 -2.12
C LEU A 118 -4.11 24.72 -3.17
N GLU A 119 -2.83 24.55 -3.46
CA GLU A 119 -2.09 25.25 -4.50
C GLU A 119 -1.52 24.22 -5.46
N VAL A 120 -1.76 24.45 -6.76
CA VAL A 120 -1.15 23.70 -7.85
C VAL A 120 -0.02 24.54 -8.40
N ASN A 121 1.20 24.04 -8.33
CA ASN A 121 2.39 24.73 -8.80
C ASN A 121 3.07 23.95 -9.93
N ASP A 122 3.73 24.66 -10.84
CA ASP A 122 4.66 24.04 -11.80
C ASP A 122 5.99 23.65 -11.11
N PRO A 123 6.93 22.98 -11.80
CA PRO A 123 8.20 22.56 -11.20
C PRO A 123 9.12 23.73 -10.82
N GLN A 124 8.85 24.94 -11.32
CA GLN A 124 9.57 26.17 -10.97
C GLN A 124 8.95 26.86 -9.74
N GLY A 125 7.82 26.36 -9.23
CA GLY A 125 7.08 26.94 -8.11
C GLY A 125 6.10 28.04 -8.53
N ASN A 126 5.82 28.23 -9.82
CA ASN A 126 4.83 29.20 -10.26
C ASN A 126 3.43 28.64 -10.05
N LEU A 127 2.59 29.44 -9.40
CA LEU A 127 1.19 29.11 -9.16
C LEU A 127 0.41 28.98 -10.46
N GLN A 128 -0.16 27.79 -10.67
CA GLN A 128 -1.06 27.49 -11.79
C GLN A 128 -2.52 27.64 -11.38
N LYS A 129 -2.86 27.24 -10.15
CA LYS A 129 -4.24 27.26 -9.65
C LYS A 129 -4.28 27.24 -8.13
N GLN A 130 -5.12 28.08 -7.54
CA GLN A 130 -5.57 27.94 -6.15
C GLN A 130 -6.96 27.30 -6.13
N VAL A 131 -7.14 26.34 -5.23
CA VAL A 131 -8.41 25.67 -4.98
C VAL A 131 -8.69 25.74 -3.48
N SER A 132 -9.85 26.25 -3.11
CA SER A 132 -10.25 26.31 -1.70
C SER A 132 -11.70 25.89 -1.54
N PHE A 133 -11.98 25.13 -0.49
CA PHE A 133 -13.33 24.70 -0.18
C PHE A 133 -13.54 24.62 1.33
N ALA A 134 -14.80 24.74 1.74
CA ALA A 134 -15.21 24.64 3.13
C ALA A 134 -16.53 23.89 3.25
N PHE A 135 -16.70 23.16 4.35
CA PHE A 135 -17.91 22.42 4.65
C PHE A 135 -18.07 22.18 6.16
N PRO A 136 -19.30 21.94 6.65
CA PRO A 136 -19.52 21.55 8.04
C PRO A 136 -18.76 20.27 8.38
N TYR A 137 -18.10 20.23 9.54
CA TYR A 137 -17.21 19.13 9.97
C TYR A 137 -17.51 18.82 11.45
N PRO A 138 -17.39 17.57 11.97
CA PRO A 138 -16.70 16.39 11.41
C PRO A 138 -17.49 15.47 10.46
N ASN A 139 -18.80 15.34 10.61
CA ASN A 139 -19.57 14.32 9.88
C ASN A 139 -20.48 14.96 8.84
N HIS A 140 -20.03 15.02 7.59
CA HIS A 140 -20.79 15.62 6.50
C HIS A 140 -20.39 15.07 5.13
N LYS A 141 -21.39 14.72 4.30
CA LYS A 141 -21.16 14.16 2.96
C LYS A 141 -20.35 15.08 2.03
N ALA A 142 -20.41 16.39 2.28
CA ALA A 142 -19.65 17.38 1.51
C ALA A 142 -18.13 17.18 1.60
N PHE A 143 -17.63 16.44 2.59
CA PHE A 143 -16.23 16.00 2.64
C PHE A 143 -15.82 15.33 1.31
N PHE A 144 -16.65 14.42 0.79
CA PHE A 144 -16.39 13.70 -0.45
C PHE A 144 -16.69 14.55 -1.69
N GLU A 145 -17.84 15.23 -1.70
CA GLU A 145 -18.29 16.05 -2.83
C GLU A 145 -17.30 17.20 -3.10
N LYS A 146 -16.86 17.93 -2.07
CA LYS A 146 -15.93 19.05 -2.22
C LYS A 146 -14.52 18.62 -2.58
N THR A 147 -14.08 17.45 -2.12
CA THR A 147 -12.78 16.90 -2.54
C THR A 147 -12.80 16.47 -4.01
N GLU A 148 -13.91 15.90 -4.50
CA GLU A 148 -14.10 15.60 -5.94
C GLU A 148 -14.11 16.89 -6.78
N GLU A 149 -14.84 17.92 -6.32
CA GLU A 149 -14.86 19.23 -6.99
C GLU A 149 -13.44 19.82 -7.09
N ALA A 150 -12.66 19.73 -6.02
CA ALA A 150 -11.26 20.18 -6.01
C ALA A 150 -10.38 19.38 -6.99
N ALA A 151 -10.51 18.05 -7.01
CA ALA A 151 -9.79 17.20 -7.96
C ALA A 151 -10.11 17.59 -9.41
N ARG A 152 -11.38 17.91 -9.71
CA ARG A 152 -11.82 18.36 -11.03
C ARG A 152 -11.20 19.71 -11.42
N GLU A 153 -11.11 20.65 -10.49
CA GLU A 153 -10.45 21.94 -10.75
C GLU A 153 -8.96 21.75 -11.04
N ILE A 154 -8.29 20.86 -10.32
CA ILE A 154 -6.88 20.51 -10.55
C ILE A 154 -6.71 19.84 -11.92
N GLN A 155 -7.53 18.84 -12.26
CA GLN A 155 -7.53 18.18 -13.57
C GLN A 155 -7.70 19.18 -14.72
N THR A 156 -8.61 20.14 -14.55
CA THR A 156 -8.85 21.21 -15.53
C THR A 156 -7.62 22.12 -15.67
N ALA A 157 -7.03 22.53 -14.55
CA ALA A 157 -5.84 23.38 -14.54
C ALA A 157 -4.63 22.71 -15.22
N VAL A 158 -4.49 21.39 -15.08
CA VAL A 158 -3.44 20.62 -15.76
C VAL A 158 -3.86 20.12 -17.14
N GLY A 159 -5.06 20.47 -17.63
CA GLY A 159 -5.53 20.14 -18.98
C GLY A 159 -5.75 18.64 -19.24
N VAL A 160 -6.30 17.91 -18.27
CA VAL A 160 -6.64 16.47 -18.43
C VAL A 160 -8.14 16.22 -18.28
N SER A 161 -8.67 15.30 -19.09
CA SER A 161 -10.09 14.90 -19.07
C SER A 161 -10.44 13.98 -17.90
N ARG A 162 -11.68 14.11 -17.40
CA ARG A 162 -12.20 13.29 -16.29
C ARG A 162 -12.81 11.95 -16.76
N ASN A 163 -12.90 11.01 -15.83
CA ASN A 163 -13.85 9.90 -15.89
C ASN A 163 -14.92 10.07 -14.80
N THR A 164 -16.13 10.45 -15.19
CA THR A 164 -17.23 10.72 -14.25
C THR A 164 -17.71 9.50 -13.48
N GLU A 165 -17.74 8.34 -14.13
CA GLU A 165 -18.27 7.11 -13.55
C GLU A 165 -17.33 6.60 -12.46
N ALA A 166 -16.02 6.63 -12.72
CA ALA A 166 -15.00 6.25 -11.74
C ALA A 166 -15.01 7.19 -10.52
N SER A 167 -15.16 8.51 -10.70
CA SER A 167 -15.26 9.44 -9.57
C SER A 167 -16.53 9.23 -8.74
N ALA A 168 -17.66 8.89 -9.36
CA ALA A 168 -18.90 8.60 -8.64
C ALA A 168 -18.74 7.40 -7.69
N ALA A 169 -18.05 6.35 -8.13
CA ALA A 169 -17.79 5.17 -7.29
C ALA A 169 -16.91 5.47 -6.07
N ILE A 170 -15.97 6.43 -6.14
CA ILE A 170 -15.21 6.90 -4.96
C ILE A 170 -16.13 7.67 -4.02
N ARG A 171 -16.86 8.65 -4.56
CA ARG A 171 -17.76 9.53 -3.79
C ARG A 171 -18.82 8.74 -3.05
N GLU A 172 -19.33 7.69 -3.69
CA GLU A 172 -20.45 6.88 -3.18
C GLU A 172 -19.97 5.64 -2.41
N ALA A 173 -18.65 5.44 -2.26
CA ALA A 173 -18.10 4.33 -1.48
C ALA A 173 -18.54 4.36 -0.01
N THR A 174 -18.73 5.56 0.56
CA THR A 174 -19.39 5.78 1.85
C THR A 174 -19.88 7.22 1.94
N SER A 175 -20.98 7.45 2.67
CA SER A 175 -21.40 8.80 3.07
C SER A 175 -20.97 9.15 4.51
N ALA A 176 -20.38 8.20 5.24
CA ALA A 176 -20.01 8.36 6.64
C ALA A 176 -18.54 8.79 6.75
N THR A 177 -18.30 10.05 7.14
CA THR A 177 -16.94 10.56 7.36
C THR A 177 -16.17 9.72 8.38
N LYS A 178 -16.85 9.17 9.40
CA LYS A 178 -16.22 8.28 10.38
C LYS A 178 -15.77 6.93 9.81
N CYS A 179 -16.49 6.38 8.83
CA CYS A 179 -16.06 5.19 8.09
C CYS A 179 -14.76 5.50 7.34
N TYR A 180 -14.72 6.63 6.61
CA TYR A 180 -13.55 7.03 5.86
C TYR A 180 -12.36 7.41 6.76
N GLU A 181 -12.58 8.05 7.90
CA GLU A 181 -11.52 8.32 8.89
C GLU A 181 -10.84 7.01 9.33
N ASN A 182 -11.63 6.01 9.71
CA ASN A 182 -11.10 4.70 10.09
C ASN A 182 -10.34 4.04 8.93
N TYR A 183 -10.89 4.10 7.71
CA TYR A 183 -10.24 3.59 6.51
C TYR A 183 -8.90 4.30 6.23
N ALA A 184 -8.86 5.63 6.30
CA ALA A 184 -7.66 6.43 6.09
C ALA A 184 -6.58 6.14 7.13
N LYS A 185 -6.95 6.01 8.41
CA LYS A 185 -6.02 5.60 9.49
C LYS A 185 -5.47 4.18 9.25
N GLY A 186 -6.31 3.26 8.80
CA GLY A 186 -5.89 1.92 8.39
C GLY A 186 -4.89 1.95 7.24
N ARG A 187 -5.18 2.71 6.17
CA ARG A 187 -4.27 2.90 5.03
C ARG A 187 -2.92 3.49 5.46
N ALA A 188 -2.93 4.56 6.24
CA ALA A 188 -1.72 5.21 6.73
C ALA A 188 -0.80 4.25 7.53
N LEU A 189 -1.39 3.33 8.30
CA LEU A 189 -0.62 2.28 9.00
C LEU A 189 -0.19 1.15 8.08
N LEU A 190 -1.02 0.75 7.11
CA LEU A 190 -0.68 -0.26 6.11
C LEU A 190 0.53 0.16 5.28
N GLU A 191 0.61 1.44 4.91
CA GLU A 191 1.71 2.05 4.14
C GLU A 191 3.05 2.03 4.89
N ARG A 192 3.06 1.70 6.19
CA ARG A 192 4.31 1.41 6.92
C ARG A 192 4.92 0.07 6.52
N TYR A 193 4.10 -0.88 6.05
CA TYR A 193 4.50 -2.24 5.70
C TYR A 193 5.30 -2.96 6.80
N GLU A 194 4.87 -2.80 8.04
CA GLU A 194 5.48 -3.41 9.21
C GLU A 194 4.54 -4.46 9.81
N LEU A 195 5.01 -5.70 10.01
CA LEU A 195 4.18 -6.73 10.67
C LEU A 195 3.70 -6.32 12.06
N ALA A 196 4.50 -5.52 12.78
CA ALA A 196 4.18 -5.03 14.12
C ALA A 196 2.91 -4.15 14.16
N THR A 197 2.62 -3.41 13.08
CA THR A 197 1.45 -2.52 13.02
C THR A 197 0.21 -3.20 12.43
N MET A 198 0.35 -4.37 11.78
CA MET A 198 -0.75 -5.01 11.03
C MET A 198 -1.99 -5.32 11.86
N ASN A 199 -1.84 -5.68 13.14
CA ASN A 199 -3.00 -5.90 14.01
C ASN A 199 -3.77 -4.60 14.27
N GLN A 200 -3.07 -3.47 14.39
CA GLN A 200 -3.69 -2.16 14.54
C GLN A 200 -4.32 -1.69 13.23
N THR A 201 -3.66 -1.93 12.09
CA THR A 201 -4.19 -1.71 10.75
C THR A 201 -5.52 -2.43 10.56
N ILE A 202 -5.59 -3.72 10.90
CA ILE A 202 -6.81 -4.54 10.82
C ILE A 202 -7.93 -3.93 11.68
N LYS A 203 -7.65 -3.53 12.93
CA LYS A 203 -8.64 -2.90 13.81
C LYS A 203 -9.26 -1.64 13.21
N TYR A 204 -8.47 -0.81 12.53
CA TYR A 204 -9.01 0.37 11.85
C TYR A 204 -9.96 -0.01 10.70
N PHE A 205 -9.62 -1.01 9.90
CA PHE A 205 -10.52 -1.47 8.84
C PHE A 205 -11.78 -2.18 9.37
N GLU A 206 -11.68 -2.91 10.48
CA GLU A 206 -12.86 -3.41 11.22
C GLU A 206 -13.73 -2.25 11.72
N GLY A 207 -13.12 -1.18 12.23
CA GLY A 207 -13.78 0.06 12.58
C GLY A 207 -14.53 0.67 11.39
N ALA A 208 -13.87 0.81 10.24
CA ALA A 208 -14.51 1.32 9.02
C ALA A 208 -15.74 0.49 8.62
N LYS A 209 -15.61 -0.85 8.62
CA LYS A 209 -16.71 -1.79 8.35
C LYS A 209 -17.84 -1.69 9.39
N LYS A 210 -17.52 -1.41 10.66
CA LYS A 210 -18.53 -1.23 11.71
C LYS A 210 -19.32 0.08 11.56
N GLU A 211 -18.65 1.16 11.17
CA GLU A 211 -19.28 2.47 10.95
C GLU A 211 -20.21 2.44 9.73
N ASP A 212 -19.81 1.75 8.66
CA ASP A 212 -20.63 1.58 7.46
C ASP A 212 -20.41 0.18 6.86
N TYR A 213 -21.26 -0.77 7.26
CA TYR A 213 -21.18 -2.16 6.78
C TYR A 213 -21.62 -2.33 5.32
N ARG A 214 -22.24 -1.30 4.72
CA ARG A 214 -22.63 -1.30 3.30
C ARG A 214 -21.51 -0.76 2.44
N SER A 215 -20.61 0.04 3.01
CA SER A 215 -19.40 0.48 2.35
C SER A 215 -18.45 -0.67 2.06
N ILE A 216 -17.84 -0.64 0.88
CA ILE A 216 -16.78 -1.57 0.49
C ILE A 216 -15.44 -1.29 1.22
N LEU A 217 -15.23 -0.08 1.73
CA LEU A 217 -13.92 0.40 2.19
C LEU A 217 -13.32 -0.45 3.31
N GLY A 218 -14.13 -0.77 4.33
CA GLY A 218 -13.69 -1.61 5.44
C GLY A 218 -13.32 -3.03 4.99
N TYR A 219 -14.11 -3.62 4.09
CA TYR A 219 -13.84 -4.95 3.54
C TYR A 219 -12.57 -4.97 2.68
N GLN A 220 -12.44 -4.00 1.78
CA GLN A 220 -11.26 -3.85 0.93
C GLN A 220 -10.00 -3.68 1.76
N GLY A 221 -10.02 -2.78 2.76
CA GLY A 221 -8.90 -2.58 3.66
C GLY A 221 -8.52 -3.84 4.44
N LEU A 222 -9.50 -4.61 4.92
CA LEU A 222 -9.26 -5.90 5.58
C LEU A 222 -8.58 -6.92 4.66
N VAL A 223 -9.06 -7.06 3.41
CA VAL A 223 -8.45 -7.95 2.42
C VAL A 223 -7.00 -7.52 2.18
N SER A 224 -6.76 -6.25 1.86
CA SER A 224 -5.41 -5.75 1.59
C SER A 224 -4.46 -5.91 2.78
N ALA A 225 -4.91 -5.58 4.01
CA ALA A 225 -4.09 -5.74 5.20
C ALA A 225 -3.70 -7.21 5.44
N LYS A 226 -4.65 -8.13 5.27
CA LYS A 226 -4.42 -9.56 5.50
C LYS A 226 -3.54 -10.17 4.40
N THR A 227 -3.73 -9.80 3.13
CA THR A 227 -2.87 -10.32 2.05
C THR A 227 -1.43 -9.84 2.18
N TRP A 228 -1.21 -8.56 2.51
CA TRP A 228 0.13 -8.05 2.83
C TRP A 228 0.72 -8.70 4.07
N LYS A 229 -0.06 -8.85 5.15
CA LYS A 229 0.39 -9.57 6.36
C LYS A 229 0.82 -11.00 6.03
N GLY A 230 0.01 -11.74 5.27
CA GLY A 230 0.31 -13.10 4.85
C GLY A 230 1.57 -13.19 3.97
N LEU A 231 1.76 -12.23 3.06
CA LEU A 231 2.96 -12.14 2.23
C LEU A 231 4.22 -11.90 3.08
N MET A 232 4.17 -10.95 4.01
CA MET A 232 5.30 -10.65 4.90
C MET A 232 5.60 -11.82 5.84
N GLN A 233 4.57 -12.43 6.45
CA GLN A 233 4.72 -13.63 7.27
C GLN A 233 5.38 -14.76 6.49
N LYS A 234 4.97 -14.97 5.23
CA LYS A 234 5.62 -15.94 4.34
C LYS A 234 7.11 -15.63 4.19
N GLN A 235 7.49 -14.39 3.88
CA GLN A 235 8.91 -14.02 3.75
C GLN A 235 9.72 -14.21 5.04
N GLU A 236 9.09 -13.99 6.20
CA GLU A 236 9.70 -14.20 7.52
C GLU A 236 9.56 -15.65 8.03
N ARG A 237 9.07 -16.58 7.20
CA ARG A 237 8.81 -17.99 7.56
C ARG A 237 7.90 -18.17 8.79
N GLN A 238 7.05 -17.19 9.07
CA GLN A 238 6.00 -17.29 10.07
C GLN A 238 4.78 -18.03 9.48
N PRO A 239 3.91 -18.64 10.29
CA PRO A 239 2.65 -19.19 9.81
C PRO A 239 1.79 -18.13 9.10
N PHE A 240 1.44 -18.37 7.83
CA PHE A 240 0.71 -17.40 6.98
C PHE A 240 -0.60 -17.93 6.38
N ALA A 241 -0.82 -19.25 6.38
CA ALA A 241 -1.96 -19.87 5.67
C ALA A 241 -3.32 -19.37 6.17
N ALA A 242 -3.51 -19.30 7.50
CA ALA A 242 -4.73 -18.78 8.11
C ALA A 242 -5.00 -17.31 7.71
N THR A 243 -3.94 -16.50 7.62
CA THR A 243 -4.05 -15.09 7.22
C THR A 243 -4.57 -14.94 5.79
N PHE A 244 -4.14 -15.80 4.86
CA PHE A 244 -4.69 -15.81 3.49
C PHE A 244 -6.11 -16.33 3.42
N GLN A 245 -6.45 -17.35 4.21
CA GLN A 245 -7.83 -17.84 4.32
C GLN A 245 -8.78 -16.74 4.84
N ASP A 246 -8.35 -15.99 5.84
CA ASP A 246 -9.09 -14.85 6.38
C ASP A 246 -9.26 -13.72 5.34
N ALA A 247 -8.29 -13.54 4.43
CA ALA A 247 -8.39 -12.58 3.33
C ALA A 247 -9.38 -13.05 2.27
N GLU A 248 -9.36 -14.34 1.92
CA GLU A 248 -10.32 -14.96 0.99
C GLU A 248 -11.75 -14.84 1.50
N GLN A 249 -11.98 -15.11 2.79
CA GLN A 249 -13.29 -14.91 3.41
C GLN A 249 -13.73 -13.44 3.32
N GLY A 250 -12.84 -12.49 3.57
CA GLY A 250 -13.12 -11.06 3.43
C GLY A 250 -13.55 -10.68 2.00
N LEU A 251 -12.90 -11.27 0.99
CA LEU A 251 -13.25 -11.08 -0.42
C LEU A 251 -14.65 -11.64 -0.75
N GLN A 252 -14.98 -12.82 -0.21
CA GLN A 252 -16.31 -13.42 -0.35
C GLN A 252 -17.40 -12.58 0.33
N GLU A 253 -17.11 -11.99 1.49
CA GLU A 253 -18.03 -11.05 2.15
C GLU A 253 -18.24 -9.79 1.32
N MET A 254 -17.16 -9.21 0.79
CA MET A 254 -17.22 -8.03 -0.07
C MET A 254 -18.03 -8.28 -1.35
N ALA A 255 -17.88 -9.47 -1.97
CA ALA A 255 -18.63 -9.86 -3.17
C ALA A 255 -20.15 -9.87 -2.96
N LYS A 256 -20.62 -10.14 -1.73
CA LYS A 256 -22.05 -10.11 -1.39
C LYS A 256 -22.62 -8.69 -1.42
N LEU A 257 -21.79 -7.66 -1.22
CA LEU A 257 -22.20 -6.25 -1.29
C LEU A 257 -22.46 -5.80 -2.74
N VAL A 258 -21.69 -6.35 -3.69
CA VAL A 258 -21.66 -5.86 -5.08
C VAL A 258 -22.78 -6.45 -5.95
N LYS A 259 -23.36 -7.61 -5.59
CA LYS A 259 -24.19 -8.49 -6.46
C LYS A 259 -23.42 -8.93 -7.74
N PRO A 260 -23.51 -10.22 -8.14
CA PRO A 260 -22.34 -10.91 -8.68
C PRO A 260 -22.13 -10.76 -10.19
N ALA A 261 -20.88 -10.58 -10.60
CA ALA A 261 -20.29 -11.45 -11.61
C ALA A 261 -19.78 -12.72 -10.91
N PRO A 262 -19.93 -13.92 -11.50
CA PRO A 262 -19.67 -15.19 -10.82
C PRO A 262 -18.22 -15.29 -10.33
N LEU A 263 -18.07 -15.78 -9.09
CA LEU A 263 -16.80 -16.22 -8.54
C LEU A 263 -16.25 -17.35 -9.41
N LEU A 264 -15.02 -17.17 -9.89
CA LEU A 264 -14.31 -18.02 -10.85
C LEU A 264 -14.52 -19.52 -10.64
N PRO A 265 -15.03 -20.23 -11.66
CA PRO A 265 -14.71 -21.63 -11.90
C PRO A 265 -13.73 -21.74 -13.08
N GLU A 266 -12.62 -22.46 -12.84
CA GLU A 266 -11.54 -22.85 -13.77
C GLU A 266 -10.81 -21.72 -14.55
N ILE A 267 -9.53 -21.53 -14.20
CA ILE A 267 -8.55 -20.80 -15.02
C ILE A 267 -8.42 -21.53 -16.38
N ARG A 268 -9.21 -21.12 -17.37
CA ARG A 268 -8.97 -21.45 -18.79
C ARG A 268 -8.49 -20.22 -19.56
N LYS A 269 -7.23 -20.35 -19.98
CA LYS A 269 -6.51 -19.73 -21.11
C LYS A 269 -6.16 -18.23 -21.04
N LYS A 270 -4.83 -18.02 -21.03
CA LYS A 270 -3.97 -16.85 -21.35
C LYS A 270 -4.62 -15.45 -21.28
N PRO A 271 -4.15 -14.55 -20.39
CA PRO A 271 -4.58 -13.17 -20.42
C PRO A 271 -4.06 -12.48 -21.69
N LYS A 272 -4.96 -11.84 -22.43
CA LYS A 272 -4.58 -10.79 -23.39
C LYS A 272 -4.54 -9.46 -22.63
N PRO A 273 -3.55 -8.59 -22.90
CA PRO A 273 -3.57 -7.23 -22.39
C PRO A 273 -4.60 -6.40 -23.17
N THR A 274 -5.02 -5.29 -22.55
CA THR A 274 -5.70 -4.09 -23.07
C THR A 274 -7.23 -3.97 -22.89
N ASP A 275 -7.53 -2.84 -22.22
CA ASP A 275 -8.71 -1.99 -22.25
C ASP A 275 -10.02 -2.50 -21.64
N LYS A 276 -10.28 -2.04 -20.40
CA LYS A 276 -11.57 -1.44 -19.96
C LYS A 276 -11.48 -1.00 -18.49
N VAL A 277 -11.87 0.25 -18.26
CA VAL A 277 -12.13 0.96 -16.98
C VAL A 277 -11.94 0.09 -15.74
N GLU A 278 -10.88 0.39 -14.99
CA GLU A 278 -10.61 -0.16 -13.67
C GLU A 278 -11.70 0.34 -12.72
N LEU A 279 -12.78 -0.45 -12.60
CA LEU A 279 -13.81 -0.27 -11.59
C LEU A 279 -13.15 -0.34 -10.21
N LEU A 280 -13.64 0.44 -9.26
CA LEU A 280 -13.04 0.70 -7.95
C LEU A 280 -12.81 -0.49 -7.00
N VAL A 281 -12.90 -1.73 -7.46
CA VAL A 281 -12.50 -2.93 -6.72
C VAL A 281 -12.18 -4.02 -7.73
N PRO A 282 -11.03 -4.70 -7.69
CA PRO A 282 -10.98 -6.05 -8.23
C PRO A 282 -11.53 -6.98 -7.15
N LEU A 283 -12.57 -7.75 -7.49
CA LEU A 283 -12.91 -9.04 -6.87
C LEU A 283 -11.76 -10.07 -7.01
N SER A 284 -10.51 -9.60 -7.09
CA SER A 284 -9.32 -10.27 -7.58
C SER A 284 -8.08 -9.55 -7.00
N ASP A 285 -7.88 -9.58 -5.68
CA ASP A 285 -6.64 -9.13 -5.05
C ASP A 285 -5.45 -9.89 -5.66
N ARG A 286 -4.43 -9.17 -6.14
CA ARG A 286 -3.31 -9.79 -6.87
C ARG A 286 -2.46 -10.69 -5.98
N ILE A 287 -2.31 -10.35 -4.70
CA ILE A 287 -1.50 -11.12 -3.77
C ILE A 287 -2.22 -12.43 -3.43
N LEU A 288 -3.54 -12.38 -3.25
CA LEU A 288 -4.35 -13.57 -3.04
C LEU A 288 -4.36 -14.49 -4.27
N GLN A 289 -4.55 -13.94 -5.47
CA GLN A 289 -4.46 -14.71 -6.72
C GLN A 289 -3.07 -15.31 -6.95
N GLY A 290 -2.02 -14.51 -6.70
CA GLY A 290 -0.64 -14.98 -6.75
C GLY A 290 -0.41 -16.10 -5.74
N HIS A 291 -0.91 -15.96 -4.52
CA HIS A 291 -0.81 -17.00 -3.50
C HIS A 291 -1.50 -18.31 -3.91
N ALA A 292 -2.67 -18.26 -4.55
CA ALA A 292 -3.34 -19.45 -5.08
C ALA A 292 -2.48 -20.16 -6.15
N LEU A 293 -1.89 -19.40 -7.09
CA LEU A 293 -0.99 -19.93 -8.11
C LEU A 293 0.30 -20.50 -7.51
N PHE A 294 0.83 -19.86 -6.47
CA PHE A 294 1.98 -20.33 -5.70
C PHE A 294 1.70 -21.72 -5.09
N LEU A 295 0.54 -21.90 -4.44
CA LEU A 295 0.15 -23.20 -3.87
C LEU A 295 0.00 -24.28 -4.95
N GLN A 296 -0.69 -23.97 -6.06
CA GLN A 296 -0.83 -24.90 -7.18
C GLN A 296 0.53 -25.31 -7.75
N SER A 297 1.45 -24.36 -7.87
CA SER A 297 2.82 -24.61 -8.29
C SER A 297 3.55 -25.57 -7.35
N LEU A 298 3.44 -25.38 -6.03
CA LEU A 298 4.06 -26.29 -5.06
C LEU A 298 3.46 -27.70 -5.15
N THR A 299 2.14 -27.83 -5.33
CA THR A 299 1.49 -29.13 -5.54
C THR A 299 1.98 -29.82 -6.81
N ALA A 300 2.12 -29.09 -7.92
CA ALA A 300 2.67 -29.64 -9.16
C ALA A 300 4.14 -30.08 -9.00
N ALA A 301 4.94 -29.30 -8.27
CA ALA A 301 6.33 -29.64 -7.94
C ALA A 301 6.44 -30.91 -7.09
N GLN A 302 5.55 -31.10 -6.10
CA GLN A 302 5.48 -32.35 -5.31
C GLN A 302 5.20 -33.57 -6.20
N LYS A 303 4.40 -33.40 -7.26
CA LYS A 303 4.14 -34.43 -8.28
C LYS A 303 5.26 -34.58 -9.32
N LYS A 304 6.36 -33.82 -9.17
CA LYS A 304 7.49 -33.75 -10.11
C LYS A 304 7.11 -33.26 -11.51
N GLU A 305 5.99 -32.55 -11.63
CA GLU A 305 5.55 -31.91 -12.88
C GLU A 305 6.26 -30.56 -13.06
N TRP A 306 7.60 -30.58 -13.12
CA TRP A 306 8.44 -29.38 -13.01
C TRP A 306 8.12 -28.28 -14.01
N ALA A 307 7.76 -28.64 -15.25
CA ALA A 307 7.39 -27.68 -16.29
C ALA A 307 6.07 -26.96 -15.96
N ASN A 308 5.07 -27.68 -15.44
CA ASN A 308 3.79 -27.10 -15.01
C ASN A 308 3.98 -26.23 -13.78
N ALA A 309 4.77 -26.71 -12.80
CA ALA A 309 5.09 -25.97 -11.59
C ALA A 309 5.77 -24.63 -11.92
N ALA A 310 6.85 -24.65 -12.71
CA ALA A 310 7.56 -23.43 -13.11
C ALA A 310 6.62 -22.44 -13.82
N ARG A 311 5.75 -22.91 -14.73
CA ARG A 311 4.78 -22.07 -15.42
C ARG A 311 3.78 -21.42 -14.45
N MET A 312 3.25 -22.16 -13.49
CA MET A 312 2.33 -21.61 -12.47
C MET A 312 3.04 -20.62 -11.55
N MET A 313 4.29 -20.88 -11.18
CA MET A 313 5.11 -19.96 -10.39
C MET A 313 5.40 -18.66 -11.14
N GLU A 314 5.72 -18.72 -12.44
CA GLU A 314 5.87 -17.53 -13.28
C GLU A 314 4.59 -16.69 -13.33
N GLN A 315 3.42 -17.34 -13.41
CA GLN A 315 2.13 -16.64 -13.34
C GLN A 315 1.90 -16.00 -11.96
N SER A 316 2.27 -16.68 -10.87
CA SER A 316 2.24 -16.11 -9.51
C SER A 316 3.12 -14.87 -9.41
N LEU A 317 4.35 -14.94 -9.89
CA LEU A 317 5.35 -13.87 -9.81
C LEU A 317 5.04 -12.69 -10.75
N ALA A 318 4.25 -12.90 -11.82
CA ALA A 318 3.71 -11.80 -12.61
C ALA A 318 2.71 -10.94 -11.81
N LEU A 319 1.98 -11.56 -10.87
CA LEU A 319 1.04 -10.88 -9.98
C LEU A 319 1.73 -10.31 -8.73
N VAL A 320 2.72 -11.02 -8.20
CA VAL A 320 3.45 -10.67 -6.97
C VAL A 320 4.96 -10.74 -7.23
N PRO A 321 5.51 -9.80 -8.03
CA PRO A 321 6.94 -9.77 -8.34
C PRO A 321 7.83 -9.57 -7.11
N GLU A 322 7.29 -9.06 -6.00
CA GLU A 322 7.96 -8.87 -4.72
C GLU A 322 8.03 -10.14 -3.84
N ASP A 323 7.57 -11.30 -4.33
CA ASP A 323 7.64 -12.56 -3.60
C ASP A 323 9.01 -13.25 -3.76
N ALA A 324 9.96 -12.91 -2.89
CA ALA A 324 11.32 -13.48 -2.94
C ALA A 324 11.33 -15.01 -2.79
N ILE A 325 10.53 -15.57 -1.88
CA ILE A 325 10.36 -17.02 -1.73
C ILE A 325 9.80 -17.66 -3.02
N GLY A 326 8.85 -17.01 -3.69
CA GLY A 326 8.36 -17.45 -5.00
C GLY A 326 9.48 -17.52 -6.05
N TRP A 327 10.31 -16.49 -6.14
CA TRP A 327 11.49 -16.47 -7.03
C TRP A 327 12.49 -17.58 -6.68
N TRP A 328 12.70 -17.85 -5.39
CA TRP A 328 13.56 -18.94 -4.93
C TRP A 328 13.04 -20.32 -5.38
N HIS A 329 11.74 -20.57 -5.21
CA HIS A 329 11.13 -21.80 -5.69
C HIS A 329 11.17 -21.94 -7.22
N LEU A 330 10.97 -20.82 -7.96
CA LEU A 330 11.15 -20.83 -9.41
C LEU A 330 12.56 -21.25 -9.80
N ALA A 331 13.59 -20.74 -9.10
CA ALA A 331 14.97 -21.14 -9.35
C ALA A 331 15.15 -22.66 -9.19
N SER A 332 14.68 -23.24 -8.09
CA SER A 332 14.73 -24.70 -7.87
C SER A 332 13.99 -25.49 -8.95
N MET A 333 12.80 -25.04 -9.38
CA MET A 333 12.04 -25.71 -10.44
C MET A 333 12.79 -25.66 -11.79
N LYS A 334 13.48 -24.55 -12.09
CA LYS A 334 14.30 -24.42 -13.31
C LYS A 334 15.55 -25.29 -13.25
N GLU A 335 16.15 -25.50 -12.07
CA GLU A 335 17.25 -26.46 -11.88
C GLU A 335 16.81 -27.89 -12.17
N GLN A 336 15.64 -28.31 -11.68
CA GLN A 336 15.08 -29.62 -11.98
C GLN A 336 14.80 -29.84 -13.48
N LEU A 337 14.61 -28.75 -14.23
CA LEU A 337 14.46 -28.76 -15.69
C LEU A 337 15.79 -28.66 -16.46
N GLY A 338 16.94 -28.61 -15.78
CA GLY A 338 18.25 -28.42 -16.40
C GLY A 338 18.48 -27.00 -16.96
N LYS A 339 17.63 -26.03 -16.61
CA LYS A 339 17.67 -24.65 -17.10
C LYS A 339 18.52 -23.74 -16.21
N THR A 340 19.80 -24.06 -16.06
CA THR A 340 20.71 -23.42 -15.08
C THR A 340 20.78 -21.89 -15.22
N SER A 341 20.81 -21.35 -16.45
CA SER A 341 20.85 -19.88 -16.65
C SER A 341 19.57 -19.19 -16.15
N GLU A 342 18.39 -19.76 -16.42
CA GLU A 342 17.11 -19.23 -15.94
C GLU A 342 17.01 -19.34 -14.41
N ALA A 343 17.49 -20.45 -13.84
CA ALA A 343 17.54 -20.64 -12.39
C ALA A 343 18.39 -19.58 -11.69
N ASN A 344 19.59 -19.30 -12.21
CA ASN A 344 20.46 -18.27 -11.65
C ASN A 344 19.82 -16.89 -11.69
N LYS A 345 19.14 -16.53 -12.79
CA LYS A 345 18.39 -15.27 -12.88
C LYS A 345 17.29 -15.17 -11.81
N ALA A 346 16.51 -16.23 -11.62
CA ALA A 346 15.47 -16.27 -10.61
C ALA A 346 16.06 -16.17 -9.18
N ARG A 347 17.17 -16.84 -8.92
CA ARG A 347 17.89 -16.76 -7.63
C ARG A 347 18.42 -15.35 -7.37
N THR A 348 19.04 -14.71 -8.36
CA THR A 348 19.47 -13.31 -8.26
C THR A 348 18.27 -12.42 -7.91
N LYS A 349 17.13 -12.61 -8.57
CA LYS A 349 15.94 -11.81 -8.28
C LYS A 349 15.41 -12.00 -6.86
N ALA A 350 15.41 -13.23 -6.35
CA ALA A 350 15.05 -13.52 -4.96
C ALA A 350 15.97 -12.76 -3.98
N LEU A 351 17.28 -12.75 -4.24
CA LEU A 351 18.27 -12.09 -3.39
C LEU A 351 18.25 -10.56 -3.50
N GLU A 352 17.88 -10.00 -4.65
CA GLU A 352 17.63 -8.55 -4.79
C GLU A 352 16.48 -8.07 -3.89
N ILE A 353 15.42 -8.89 -3.79
CA ILE A 353 14.22 -8.56 -3.00
C ILE A 353 14.47 -8.83 -1.52
N ASN A 354 15.06 -9.99 -1.20
CA ASN A 354 15.37 -10.41 0.15
C ASN A 354 16.82 -10.91 0.25
N PRO A 355 17.79 -10.02 0.55
CA PRO A 355 19.19 -10.40 0.71
C PRO A 355 19.45 -11.38 1.86
N CYS A 356 18.52 -11.51 2.82
CA CYS A 356 18.66 -12.44 3.93
C CYS A 356 18.52 -13.91 3.51
N LEU A 357 17.90 -14.21 2.37
CA LEU A 357 17.84 -15.58 1.84
C LEU A 357 19.23 -16.20 1.58
N ALA A 358 20.25 -15.38 1.30
CA ALA A 358 21.62 -15.87 1.07
C ALA A 358 22.28 -16.42 2.34
N LYS A 359 21.96 -15.84 3.50
CA LYS A 359 22.56 -16.22 4.80
C LYS A 359 22.07 -17.58 5.31
N GLU A 360 21.04 -18.11 4.68
CA GLU A 360 20.35 -19.34 5.10
C GLU A 360 20.74 -20.55 4.24
N GLY A 361 21.46 -20.33 3.13
CA GLY A 361 21.96 -21.38 2.23
C GLY A 361 23.40 -21.81 2.47
N THR A 362 24.05 -21.24 3.50
CA THR A 362 25.38 -21.62 4.03
C THR A 362 25.21 -22.28 5.38
#